data_AF-A0A1C6Q597-F1
#
_entry.id   AF-A0A1C6Q597-F1
#
_cell.length_a   1.000
_cell.length_b   1.000
_cell.length_c   1.000
_cell.angle_alpha   90.00
_cell.angle_beta   90.00
_cell.angle_gamma   90.00
#
_symmetry.space_group_name_H-M   'P 1'
#
loop_
_entity.id
_entity.type
_entity.pdbx_description
1 polymer ?
#
loop_
_entity_poly.entity_id
_entity_poly.type
_entity_poly.pdbx_seq_one_letter_code
_entity_poly.pdbx_strand_id
1 'polypeptide(L)'
;MTFTVAAERPPGRTWPLVAQTDDGNPWETGLCMLYCRRAGVRVLWLGPVHASGATGEMYGCGQCIAELDYMVHRQLRHQDRPNAPETAGSSERSWWRWRR
;
A
#
# COMPACT_ATOMS: atom_id res chain seq x y z
N MET A 1 -8.19 14.08 17.88
CA MET A 1 -8.43 14.23 16.43
C MET A 1 -8.56 12.83 15.86
N THR A 2 -9.78 12.42 15.53
CA THR A 2 -10.08 11.04 15.12
C THR A 2 -10.30 11.07 13.61
N PHE A 3 -9.47 10.36 12.86
CA PHE A 3 -9.66 10.22 11.41
C PHE A 3 -10.68 9.12 11.17
N THR A 4 -11.85 9.47 10.64
CA THR A 4 -12.82 8.49 10.14
C THR A 4 -12.26 7.94 8.84
N VAL A 5 -11.72 6.72 8.87
CA VAL A 5 -11.46 5.96 7.64
C VAL A 5 -12.81 5.73 6.97
N ALA A 6 -12.99 6.27 5.78
CA ALA A 6 -14.12 5.94 4.93
C ALA A 6 -14.04 4.45 4.57
N ALA A 7 -14.71 3.63 5.36
CA ALA A 7 -15.04 2.27 4.98
C ALA A 7 -16.10 2.36 3.88
N GLU A 8 -15.71 2.00 2.66
CA GLU A 8 -16.28 0.88 1.88
C GLU A 8 -16.13 1.12 0.38
N ARG A 9 -15.32 0.26 -0.26
CA ARG A 9 -15.62 -0.19 -1.63
C ARG A 9 -15.43 -1.70 -1.67
N PRO A 10 -16.49 -2.50 -1.85
CA PRO A 10 -16.32 -3.87 -2.31
C PRO A 10 -16.27 -3.84 -3.84
N PRO A 11 -15.15 -4.24 -4.46
CA PRO A 11 -15.30 -4.98 -5.72
C PRO A 11 -14.24 -6.06 -5.93
N GLY A 12 -14.61 -7.10 -6.67
CA GLY A 12 -13.81 -8.30 -6.90
C GLY A 12 -12.36 -8.03 -7.32
N ARG A 13 -11.42 -8.58 -6.54
CA ARG A 13 -10.03 -9.02 -6.78
C ARG A 13 -9.19 -8.39 -7.91
N THR A 14 -9.52 -7.22 -8.41
CA THR A 14 -8.79 -6.57 -9.51
C THR A 14 -8.39 -5.20 -9.02
N TRP A 15 -7.10 -5.08 -8.70
CA TRP A 15 -6.51 -3.78 -8.36
C TRP A 15 -6.65 -2.85 -9.57
N PRO A 16 -7.04 -1.58 -9.38
CA PRO A 16 -7.07 -0.63 -10.49
C PRO A 16 -5.69 -0.53 -11.15
N LEU A 17 -5.66 -0.35 -12.47
CA LEU A 17 -4.41 -0.15 -13.18
C LEU A 17 -3.70 1.08 -12.63
N VAL A 18 -2.37 1.01 -12.55
CA VAL A 18 -1.57 2.16 -12.14
C VAL A 18 -1.78 3.33 -13.09
N ALA A 19 -1.85 4.54 -12.53
CA ALA A 19 -2.14 5.76 -13.28
C ALA A 19 -1.19 5.94 -14.47
N GLN A 20 -1.74 6.21 -15.64
CA GLN A 20 -1.04 6.50 -16.90
C GLN A 20 -1.22 7.96 -17.29
N THR A 21 -0.29 8.55 -18.03
CA THR A 21 -0.32 10.00 -18.31
C THR A 21 -1.50 10.48 -19.19
N ASP A 22 -2.24 9.55 -19.79
CA ASP A 22 -3.38 9.72 -20.70
C ASP A 22 -4.68 9.09 -20.17
N ASP A 23 -4.74 8.73 -18.89
CA ASP A 23 -5.86 8.02 -18.25
C ASP A 23 -7.03 8.91 -17.75
N GLY A 24 -7.03 10.19 -18.12
CA GLY A 24 -8.03 11.15 -17.66
C GLY A 24 -7.78 11.73 -16.26
N ASN A 25 -6.70 11.33 -15.57
CA ASN A 25 -6.32 11.98 -14.32
C ASN A 25 -5.79 13.41 -14.55
N PRO A 26 -5.89 14.30 -13.54
CA PRO A 26 -5.45 15.69 -13.64
C PRO A 26 -3.93 15.82 -13.52
N TRP A 27 -3.21 15.33 -14.52
CA TRP A 27 -1.75 15.47 -14.61
C TRP A 27 -1.35 16.92 -14.90
N GLU A 28 -0.35 17.41 -14.19
CA GLU A 28 0.25 18.75 -14.37
C GLU A 28 1.74 18.66 -14.69
N THR A 29 2.35 19.75 -15.16
CA THR A 29 3.81 19.79 -15.37
C THR A 29 4.48 20.31 -14.11
N GLY A 30 5.40 19.53 -13.52
CA GLY A 30 6.00 19.89 -12.24
C GLY A 30 7.29 19.13 -11.91
N LEU A 31 7.63 19.13 -10.62
CA LEU A 31 8.73 18.37 -10.04
C LEU A 31 8.22 17.02 -9.56
N CYS A 32 8.81 15.92 -10.05
CA CYS A 32 8.57 14.62 -9.45
C CYS A 32 9.23 14.55 -8.07
N MET A 33 8.44 14.48 -7.01
CA MET A 33 8.94 14.43 -5.63
C MET A 33 9.32 13.02 -5.17
N LEU A 34 9.05 12.00 -5.99
CA LEU A 34 9.53 10.63 -5.80
C LEU A 34 10.99 10.46 -6.26
N TYR A 35 11.37 9.22 -6.58
CA TYR A 35 12.75 8.77 -6.78
C TYR A 35 13.53 9.57 -7.84
N CYS A 36 12.93 9.88 -8.99
CA CYS A 36 13.68 10.43 -10.12
C CYS A 36 14.04 11.91 -10.00
N ARG A 37 13.34 12.68 -9.14
CA ARG A 37 13.58 14.11 -8.87
C ARG A 37 13.63 15.03 -10.10
N ARG A 38 13.10 14.59 -11.25
CA ARG A 38 13.08 15.35 -12.51
C ARG A 38 12.04 16.47 -12.44
N ALA A 39 12.40 17.66 -12.94
CA ALA A 39 11.49 18.78 -13.15
C ALA A 39 10.99 18.83 -14.60
N GLY A 40 9.90 19.57 -14.84
CA GLY A 40 9.34 19.74 -16.18
C GLY A 40 8.70 18.47 -16.76
N VAL A 41 8.32 17.53 -15.90
CA VAL A 41 7.66 16.26 -16.30
C VAL A 41 6.19 16.28 -15.89
N ARG A 42 5.37 15.46 -16.56
CA ARG A 42 3.97 15.23 -16.17
C ARG A 42 3.95 14.51 -14.81
N VAL A 43 3.33 15.14 -13.82
CA VAL A 43 3.17 14.63 -12.46
C VAL A 43 1.70 14.60 -12.06
N LEU A 44 1.36 13.64 -11.21
CA LEU A 44 0.04 13.46 -10.62
C LEU A 44 0.13 13.66 -9.11
N TRP A 45 -0.88 14.31 -8.53
CA TRP A 45 -1.04 14.43 -7.09
C TRP A 45 -1.34 13.07 -6.47
N LEU A 46 -0.56 12.68 -5.46
CA LEU A 46 -0.69 11.41 -4.74
C LEU A 46 -1.37 11.55 -3.38
N GLY A 47 -1.41 12.76 -2.84
CA GLY A 47 -1.97 13.05 -1.53
C GLY A 47 -1.03 13.85 -0.62
N PRO A 48 -1.50 14.20 0.59
CA PRO A 48 -0.68 14.87 1.58
C PRO A 48 0.38 13.91 2.16
N VAL A 49 1.56 14.44 2.43
CA VAL A 49 2.65 13.76 3.13
C VAL A 49 3.02 14.54 4.38
N HIS A 50 3.28 13.82 5.47
CA HIS A 50 3.75 14.38 6.72
C HIS A 50 5.26 14.19 6.84
N ALA A 51 5.98 15.28 7.06
CA ALA A 51 7.40 15.31 7.39
C ALA A 51 7.59 15.99 8.74
N SER A 52 8.80 15.97 9.29
CA SER A 52 9.13 16.54 10.60
C SER A 52 8.65 17.99 10.75
N GLY A 53 7.48 18.16 11.37
CA GLY A 53 6.85 19.46 11.63
C GLY A 53 6.11 20.10 10.44
N ALA A 54 5.96 19.41 9.30
CA ALA A 54 5.32 19.97 8.12
C ALA A 54 4.41 18.96 7.40
N THR A 55 3.34 19.47 6.80
CA THR A 55 2.50 18.73 5.84
C THR A 55 2.67 19.40 4.48
N GLY A 56 2.85 18.61 3.43
CA GLY A 56 2.93 19.10 2.06
C GLY A 56 2.21 18.16 1.10
N GLU A 57 1.94 18.64 -0.10
CA GLU A 57 1.36 17.81 -1.15
C GLU A 57 2.44 17.00 -1.86
N MET A 58 2.20 15.72 -2.12
CA MET A 58 3.13 14.84 -2.83
C MET A 58 2.68 14.63 -4.28
N TYR A 59 3.64 14.75 -5.21
CA TYR A 59 3.42 14.60 -6.64
C TYR A 59 4.47 13.64 -7.24
N GLY A 60 4.04 12.78 -8.15
CA GLY A 60 4.87 11.76 -8.80
C GLY A 60 4.68 11.71 -10.31
N CYS A 61 5.73 11.40 -11.09
CA CYS A 61 5.58 11.11 -12.51
C CYS A 61 5.13 9.65 -12.72
N GLY A 62 4.54 9.34 -13.88
CA GLY A 62 3.97 8.01 -14.16
C GLY A 62 4.93 6.85 -13.93
N GLN A 63 6.19 6.97 -14.35
CA GLN A 63 7.20 5.93 -14.11
C GLN A 63 7.46 5.71 -12.62
N CYS A 64 7.58 6.77 -11.82
CA CYS A 64 7.82 6.63 -10.39
C CYS A 64 6.57 6.16 -9.63
N ILE A 65 5.37 6.46 -10.12
CA ILE A 65 4.12 5.96 -9.56
C ILE A 65 3.99 4.45 -9.82
N ALA A 66 4.38 3.96 -11.00
CA ALA A 66 4.46 2.53 -11.29
C ALA A 66 5.40 1.78 -10.34
N GLU A 67 6.57 2.36 -10.06
CA GLU A 67 7.52 1.76 -9.12
C GLU A 67 6.97 1.76 -7.67
N LEU A 68 6.34 2.86 -7.25
CA LEU A 68 5.70 2.94 -5.93
C LEU A 68 4.59 1.88 -5.78
N ASP A 69 3.72 1.75 -6.80
CA ASP A 69 2.66 0.74 -6.83
C ASP A 69 3.24 -0.69 -6.71
N TYR A 70 4.31 -0.99 -7.46
CA TYR A 70 5.02 -2.27 -7.35
C TYR A 70 5.54 -2.54 -5.93
N MET A 71 6.17 -1.54 -5.30
CA MET A 71 6.71 -1.67 -3.94
C MET A 71 5.62 -1.87 -2.89
N VAL A 72 4.51 -1.13 -2.97
CA VAL A 72 3.37 -1.29 -2.06
C VAL A 72 2.79 -2.69 -2.19
N HIS A 73 2.55 -3.18 -3.40
CA HIS A 73 2.08 -4.55 -3.61
C HIS A 73 3.05 -5.60 -3.09
N ARG A 74 4.35 -5.38 -3.27
CA ARG A 74 5.38 -6.28 -2.72
C ARG A 74 5.31 -6.32 -1.20
N GLN A 75 5.17 -5.16 -0.55
CA GLN A 75 5.02 -5.06 0.90
C GLN A 75 3.77 -5.78 1.41
N LEU A 76 2.62 -5.56 0.78
CA LEU A 76 1.36 -6.22 1.14
C LEU A 76 1.48 -7.75 1.02
N ARG A 77 2.09 -8.27 -0.05
CA ARG A 77 2.38 -9.71 -0.18
C ARG A 77 3.26 -10.27 0.94
N HIS A 78 4.18 -9.47 1.48
CA HIS A 78 5.01 -9.89 2.62
C HIS A 78 4.24 -9.87 3.95
N GLN A 79 3.25 -8.97 4.10
CA GLN A 79 2.38 -8.90 5.28
C GLN A 79 1.32 -10.00 5.29
N ASP A 80 0.83 -10.40 4.11
CA ASP A 80 -0.12 -11.50 3.93
C ASP A 80 0.52 -12.90 4.08
N ARG A 81 1.85 -13.00 4.24
CA ARG A 81 2.45 -14.24 4.74
C ARG A 81 1.89 -14.43 6.16
N PRO A 82 1.09 -15.47 6.40
CA PRO A 82 0.47 -15.63 7.70
C PRO A 82 1.60 -15.68 8.73
N ASN A 83 1.46 -14.89 9.80
CA ASN A 83 1.85 -15.39 11.11
C ASN A 83 1.20 -16.78 11.18
N ALA A 84 1.99 -17.83 10.95
CA ALA A 84 1.47 -19.19 10.94
C ALA A 84 0.63 -19.33 12.21
N PRO A 85 -0.62 -19.79 12.11
CA PRO A 85 -1.42 -19.94 13.29
C PRO A 85 -0.66 -20.86 14.25
N GLU A 86 -0.52 -20.45 15.51
CA GLU A 86 -0.25 -21.37 16.63
C GLU A 86 -1.42 -22.35 16.74
N THR A 87 -1.58 -23.24 15.77
CA THR A 87 -2.42 -24.42 15.84
C THR A 87 -1.78 -25.55 15.04
N ALA A 88 -0.57 -25.92 15.44
CA ALA A 88 -0.29 -27.36 15.52
C ALA A 88 -1.01 -27.87 16.78
N GLY A 89 -2.22 -28.40 16.59
CA GLY A 89 -2.92 -29.08 17.65
C GLY A 89 -2.09 -30.25 18.17
N SER A 90 -1.67 -30.19 19.44
CA SER A 90 -1.56 -31.40 20.24
C SER A 90 -2.95 -31.74 20.72
N SER A 91 -3.48 -32.83 20.22
CA SER A 91 -4.44 -33.65 20.95
C SER A 91 -3.83 -34.12 22.28
N GLU A 92 -3.80 -33.26 23.30
CA GLU A 92 -3.33 -33.59 24.66
C GLU A 92 -4.50 -34.03 25.57
N ARG A 93 -5.63 -34.49 25.00
CA ARG A 93 -6.63 -35.28 25.76
C ARG A 93 -6.18 -36.73 26.00
N SER A 94 -4.91 -37.05 25.70
CA SER A 94 -4.35 -38.41 25.68
C SER A 94 -3.46 -38.77 26.88
N TRP A 95 -2.94 -37.80 27.65
CA TRP A 95 -1.90 -38.09 28.66
C TRP A 95 -2.43 -38.47 30.06
N TRP A 96 -3.69 -38.18 30.40
CA TRP A 96 -4.24 -38.43 31.74
C TRP A 96 -5.04 -39.73 31.91
N ARG A 97 -5.24 -40.52 30.85
CA ARG A 97 -6.06 -41.76 30.91
C ARG A 97 -5.23 -43.05 31.09
N TRP A 98 -3.90 -42.98 30.95
CA TRP A 98 -3.00 -44.15 30.95
C TRP A 98 -1.85 -44.08 31.96
N ARG A 99 -1.76 -43.03 32.80
CA ARG A 99 -0.87 -43.02 33.97
C ARG A 99 -1.69 -43.26 35.23
N ARG A 100 -1.66 -44.53 35.60
CA ARG A 100 -2.07 -45.16 36.86
C ARG A 100 -2.01 -44.27 38.10
#